data_AF-A0A353G687-F1
#
_entry.id   AF-A0A353G687-F1
#
_cell.length_a   1.000
_cell.length_b   1.000
_cell.length_c   1.000
_cell.angle_alpha   90.00
_cell.angle_beta   90.00
_cell.angle_gamma   90.00
#
_symmetry.space_group_name_H-M   'P 1'
#
loop_
_entity.id
_entity.type
_entity.pdbx_description
1 polymer ?
#
loop_
_entity_poly.entity_id
_entity_poly.type
_entity_poly.pdbx_seq_one_letter_code
_entity_poly.pdbx_strand_id
1 'polypeptide(L)' 'WLSEVMLQQTTVQAVKPYFQKFLARWPKVTDLADAPTEDVMAAWAGLGYYA' A
#
# COMPACT_ATOMS: atom_id res chain seq x y z
N TRP A 1 8.25 4.81 7.11
CA TRP A 1 8.54 3.42 6.78
C TRP A 1 7.67 2.83 5.66
N LEU A 2 6.32 2.84 5.72
CA LEU A 2 5.48 2.31 4.61
C LEU A 2 5.81 2.94 3.23
N SER A 3 6.00 4.26 3.21
CA SER A 3 6.42 5.00 2.02
C SER A 3 7.79 4.59 1.49
N GLU A 4 8.73 4.20 2.35
CA GLU A 4 10.07 3.75 1.94
C GLU A 4 10.01 2.37 1.28
N VAL A 5 9.22 1.44 1.83
CA VAL A 5 9.00 0.10 1.23
C VAL A 5 8.40 0.21 -0.17
N MET A 6 7.42 1.10 -0.37
CA MET A 6 6.82 1.33 -1.68
C MET A 6 7.82 1.94 -2.68
N LEU A 7 8.70 2.84 -2.22
CA LEU A 7 9.67 3.53 -3.07
C LEU A 7 10.91 2.70 -3.44
N GLN A 8 11.13 1.55 -2.80
CA GLN A 8 12.25 0.67 -3.14
C GLN A 8 12.15 0.03 -4.54
N GLN A 9 10.93 -0.09 -5.09
CA GLN A 9 10.70 -0.74 -6.39
C GLN A 9 9.81 0.08 -7.34
N THR A 10 9.32 1.26 -6.93
CA THR A 10 8.46 2.10 -7.79
C THR A 10 8.76 3.59 -7.66
N THR A 11 8.40 4.36 -8.69
CA THR A 11 8.62 5.82 -8.71
C THR A 11 7.59 6.54 -7.84
N VAL A 12 7.97 7.72 -7.32
CA VAL A 12 7.11 8.57 -6.47
C VAL A 12 5.75 8.87 -7.13
N GLN A 13 5.72 9.05 -8.46
CA GLN A 13 4.48 9.30 -9.20
C GLN A 13 3.52 8.10 -9.17
N ALA A 14 4.03 6.87 -9.24
CA ALA A 14 3.23 5.67 -9.15
C ALA A 14 2.74 5.42 -7.71
N VAL A 15 3.56 5.69 -6.69
CA VAL A 15 3.23 5.45 -5.28
C VAL A 15 2.18 6.41 -4.73
N LYS A 16 2.19 7.68 -5.13
CA LYS A 16 1.31 8.73 -4.59
C LYS A 16 -0.18 8.31 -4.47
N PRO A 17 -0.85 7.85 -5.54
CA PRO A 17 -2.25 7.46 -5.46
C PRO A 17 -2.48 6.19 -4.61
N TYR A 18 -1.52 5.26 -4.57
CA TYR A 18 -1.62 4.06 -3.74
C TYR A 18 -1.47 4.38 -2.26
N PHE A 19 -0.50 5.21 -1.91
CA PHE A 19 -0.28 5.65 -0.54
C PHE A 19 -1.50 6.42 0.01
N GLN A 20 -2.13 7.26 -0.81
CA GLN A 20 -3.37 7.95 -0.42
C GLN A 20 -4.53 6.97 -0.19
N LYS A 21 -4.71 5.96 -1.05
CA LYS A 21 -5.73 4.91 -0.86
C LYS A 21 -5.45 4.06 0.37
N PHE A 22 -4.19 3.71 0.62
CA PHE A 22 -3.75 2.98 1.81
C PHE A 22 -4.08 3.75 3.08
N LEU A 23 -3.74 5.04 3.16
CA LEU A 23 -4.03 5.88 4.32
C LEU A 23 -5.52 6.16 4.51
N ALA A 24 -6.29 6.23 3.41
CA ALA A 24 -7.73 6.38 3.50
C ALA A 24 -8.42 5.11 4.05
N ARG A 25 -7.88 3.93 3.75
CA ARG A 25 -8.45 2.64 4.16
C ARG A 25 -7.93 2.15 5.51
N TRP A 26 -6.65 2.42 5.80
CA TRP A 26 -5.98 2.10 7.06
C TRP A 26 -5.25 3.35 7.58
N PRO A 27 -5.96 4.23 8.30
CA PRO A 27 -5.39 5.47 8.83
C PRO A 27 -4.30 5.22 9.87
N LYS A 28 -4.40 4.11 10.62
CA LYS A 28 -3.40 3.70 11.61
C LYS A 28 -2.73 2.39 11.19
N VAL A 29 -1.51 2.21 11.68
CA VAL A 29 -0.76 0.96 11.48
C VAL A 29 -1.46 -0.25 12.10
N THR A 30 -2.24 -0.05 13.17
CA THR A 30 -3.06 -1.10 13.79
C THR A 30 -4.18 -1.54 12.86
N ASP A 31 -4.83 -0.61 12.17
CA ASP A 31 -5.90 -0.92 11.22
C ASP A 31 -5.36 -1.76 10.05
N LEU A 32 -4.12 -1.48 9.64
CA LEU A 32 -3.42 -2.29 8.64
C LEU A 32 -3.02 -3.68 9.17
N ALA A 33 -2.60 -3.76 10.45
CA ALA A 33 -2.20 -5.02 11.07
C ALA A 33 -3.38 -5.96 11.33
N ASP A 34 -4.56 -5.41 11.60
CA ASP A 34 -5.82 -6.16 11.78
C ASP A 34 -6.50 -6.50 10.45
N ALA A 35 -6.04 -5.94 9.33
CA ALA A 35 -6.63 -6.17 8.02
C ALA A 35 -6.33 -7.59 7.50
N PRO A 36 -7.28 -8.24 6.80
CA PRO A 36 -7.01 -9.48 6.10
C PRO A 36 -5.87 -9.32 5.10
N THR A 37 -4.93 -10.28 5.07
CA THR A 37 -3.79 -10.26 4.15
C THR A 37 -4.23 -10.12 2.69
N GLU A 38 -5.35 -10.73 2.31
CA GLU A 38 -5.96 -10.62 0.99
C GLU A 38 -6.37 -9.18 0.61
N ASP A 39 -6.94 -8.42 1.55
CA ASP A 39 -7.30 -7.01 1.34
C ASP A 39 -6.04 -6.15 1.17
N VAL A 40 -5.00 -6.43 1.98
CA VAL A 40 -3.71 -5.73 1.88
C VAL A 40 -3.04 -6.02 0.53
N MET A 41 -3.05 -7.29 0.09
CA MET A 41 -2.51 -7.67 -1.21
C MET A 41 -3.31 -7.06 -2.37
N ALA A 42 -4.65 -7.01 -2.29
CA ALA A 42 -5.49 -6.37 -3.29
C ALA A 42 -5.25 -4.86 -3.39
N ALA A 43 -5.01 -4.18 -2.25
CA ALA A 43 -4.64 -2.77 -2.24
C ALA A 43 -3.22 -2.52 -2.79
N TRP A 44 -2.33 -3.51 -2.65
CA TRP A 44 -0.96 -3.49 -3.19
C TRP A 44 -0.89 -3.91 -4.67
N ALA A 45 -1.90 -4.63 -5.16
CA ALA A 45 -2.00 -5.09 -6.54
C ALA A 45 -2.08 -3.88 -7.49
N GLY A 46 -1.05 -3.75 -8.32
CA GLY A 46 -0.89 -2.64 -9.27
C GLY A 46 0.27 -1.69 -8.99
N LEU A 47 0.99 -1.87 -7.87
CA LEU A 47 2.34 -1.30 -7.65
C LEU A 47 3.46 -2.13 -8.32
N GLY A 48 3.11 -3.11 -9.14
CA GLY A 48 4.05 -3.66 -10.12
C GLY A 48 4.42 -5.13 -9.99
N TYR A 49 3.67 -5.98 -9.27
CA TYR A 49 3.47 -7.40 -9.62
C TYR A 49 2.69 -8.09 -8.49
N TYR A 50 1.38 -8.25 -8.64
CA TYR A 50 0.58 -9.32 -8.02
C TYR A 50 -0.75 -9.37 -8.80
N ALA A 51 -0.67 -10.02 -9.97
CA ALA A 51 -1.79 -10.65 -10.66
C ALA A 51 -1.51 -12.16 -10.66
#